data_AF-A0A2W4L6I7-F1
#
_entry.id   AF-A0A2W4L6I7-F1
#
_cell.length_a   1.000
_cell.length_b   1.000
_cell.length_c   1.000
_cell.angle_alpha   90.00
_cell.angle_beta   90.00
_cell.angle_gamma   90.00
#
_symmetry.space_group_name_H-M   'P 1'
#
loop_
_entity.id
_entity.type
_entity.pdbx_description
1 polymer ?
#
loop_
_entity_poly.entity_id
_entity_poly.type
_entity_poly.pdbx_seq_one_letter_code
_entity_poly.pdbx_strand_id
1 'polypeptide(L)' 'MTESQPRPAKPPWLKVRAPGGERYTELKRLLRSLDLYTVCEEARCPNVGECWGGLL' A
#
# COMPACT_ATOMS: atom_id res chain seq x y z
N MET A 1 23.54 -2.18 17.61
CA MET A 1 22.39 -3.10 17.49
C MET A 1 21.26 -2.45 18.26
N THR A 2 20.34 -1.80 17.57
CA THR A 2 19.33 -0.94 18.21
C THR A 2 18.15 -1.78 18.67
N GLU A 3 17.93 -1.84 19.97
CA GLU A 3 16.78 -2.48 20.61
C GLU A 3 15.47 -1.91 20.01
N SER A 4 14.64 -2.74 19.38
CA SER A 4 13.36 -2.29 18.82
C SER A 4 12.31 -2.21 19.93
N GLN A 5 12.06 -1.01 20.44
CA GLN A 5 10.96 -0.73 21.36
C GLN A 5 9.62 -1.21 20.76
N PRO A 6 8.72 -1.81 21.57
CA PRO A 6 7.43 -2.25 21.09
C PRO A 6 6.61 -1.05 20.60
N ARG A 7 6.18 -1.10 19.33
CA ARG A 7 5.37 -0.03 18.74
C ARG A 7 3.99 -0.03 19.38
N PRO A 8 3.47 1.14 19.82
CA PRO A 8 2.11 1.24 20.32
C PRO A 8 1.12 0.84 19.23
N ALA A 9 0.04 0.18 19.63
CA ALA A 9 -1.00 -0.22 18.69
C ALA A 9 -1.63 1.02 18.03
N LYS A 10 -1.89 0.94 16.71
CA LYS A 10 -2.61 2.01 16.01
C LYS A 10 -4.06 2.09 16.50
N PRO A 11 -4.62 3.30 16.66
CA PRO A 11 -6.04 3.48 16.97
C PRO A 11 -6.97 2.77 15.98
N PRO A 12 -8.20 2.39 16.37
CA PRO A 12 -9.13 1.69 15.48
C PRO A 12 -9.45 2.45 14.19
N TRP A 13 -9.52 3.78 14.25
CA TRP A 13 -9.82 4.66 13.10
C TRP A 13 -8.64 4.81 12.12
N LEU A 14 -7.42 4.40 12.51
CA LEU A 14 -6.21 4.46 11.67
C LEU A 14 -5.87 3.07 11.09
N LYS A 15 -6.90 2.34 10.66
CA LYS A 15 -6.77 1.03 10.02
C LYS A 15 -7.47 1.05 8.68
N VAL A 16 -6.86 0.40 7.70
CA VAL A 16 -7.37 0.25 6.34
C VAL A 16 -7.42 -1.23 6.00
N ARG A 17 -8.25 -1.59 5.02
CA ARG A 17 -8.26 -2.95 4.47
C ARG A 17 -6.99 -3.18 3.65
N ALA A 18 -6.50 -4.42 3.65
CA ALA A 18 -5.37 -4.77 2.80
C ALA A 18 -5.73 -4.54 1.32
N PRO A 19 -4.79 -4.04 0.49
CA PRO A 19 -5.05 -3.81 -0.92
C PRO A 19 -5.31 -5.14 -1.64
N GLY A 20 -6.22 -5.11 -2.61
CA GLY A 20 -6.61 -6.29 -3.38
C GLY A 20 -7.55 -5.90 -4.53
N GLY A 21 -7.97 -6.91 -5.31
CA GLY A 21 -8.81 -6.72 -6.48
C GLY A 21 -8.03 -6.78 -7.80
N GLU A 22 -8.78 -6.91 -8.89
CA GLU A 22 -8.24 -7.11 -10.25
C GLU A 22 -7.42 -5.90 -10.70
N ARG A 23 -7.99 -4.69 -10.60
CA ARG A 23 -7.35 -3.43 -11.02
C ARG A 23 -6.07 -3.13 -10.25
N TYR A 24 -6.04 -3.36 -8.93
CA TYR A 24 -4.81 -3.25 -8.13
C TYR A 24 -3.72 -4.20 -8.66
N THR A 25 -4.10 -5.44 -8.98
CA THR A 25 -3.17 -6.47 -9.47
C THR A 25 -2.65 -6.14 -10.87
N GLU A 26 -3.53 -5.67 -11.76
CA GLU A 26 -3.18 -5.23 -13.12
C GLU A 26 -2.19 -4.06 -13.08
N LEU A 27 -2.52 -2.99 -12.34
CA LEU A 27 -1.66 -1.82 -12.27
C LEU A 27 -0.30 -2.14 -11.63
N LYS A 28 -0.29 -3.00 -10.60
CA LYS A 28 0.96 -3.49 -10.01
C LYS A 28 1.82 -4.24 -11.02
N ARG A 29 1.22 -5.12 -11.84
CA ARG A 29 1.95 -5.83 -12.90
C ARG A 29 2.48 -4.88 -13.97
N LEU A 30 1.66 -3.92 -14.40
CA LEU A 30 2.03 -2.92 -15.40
C LEU A 30 3.24 -2.10 -14.94
N LEU A 31 3.19 -1.54 -13.72
CA LEU A 31 4.31 -0.76 -13.17
C LEU A 31 5.61 -1.58 -13.13
N ARG A 32 5.53 -2.86 -12.78
CA ARG A 32 6.69 -3.77 -12.75
C ARG A 32 7.21 -4.10 -14.14
N SER A 33 6.33 -4.26 -15.14
CA SER A 33 6.77 -4.48 -16.53
C SER A 33 7.46 -3.27 -17.16
N LEU A 34 7.20 -2.07 -16.64
CA LEU A 34 7.77 -0.81 -17.11
C LEU A 34 8.97 -0.33 -16.28
N ASP A 35 9.40 -1.11 -15.28
CA ASP A 35 10.42 -0.71 -14.30
C ASP A 35 10.15 0.68 -13.67
N LEU A 36 8.88 0.93 -13.33
CA LEU A 36 8.44 2.18 -12.72
C LEU A 36 8.28 2.05 -11.21
N TYR A 37 8.66 3.12 -10.51
CA TYR A 37 8.55 3.26 -9.06
C TYR A 37 7.53 4.33 -8.72
N THR A 38 6.77 4.10 -7.64
CA THR A 38 5.76 5.05 -7.17
C THR A 38 5.88 5.29 -5.68
N VAL A 39 5.56 6.50 -5.25
CA VAL A 39 5.45 6.83 -3.82
C VAL A 39 4.45 5.92 -3.09
N CYS A 40 3.46 5.37 -3.81
CA CYS A 40 2.47 4.45 -3.25
C CYS A 40 3.13 3.16 -2.71
N GLU A 41 4.11 2.61 -3.43
CA GLU A 41 4.84 1.42 -3.01
C GLU A 41 5.99 1.75 -2.06
N GLU A 42 6.83 2.73 -2.41
CA GLU A 42 8.04 3.07 -1.62
C GLU A 42 7.70 3.55 -0.21
N ALA A 43 6.64 4.36 -0.06
CA ALA A 43 6.20 4.85 1.24
C ALA A 43 5.30 3.84 1.99
N ARG A 44 4.99 2.69 1.39
CA ARG A 44 3.99 1.72 1.90
C ARG A 44 2.67 2.42 2.24
N CYS A 45 2.17 3.19 1.26
CA CYS A 45 0.99 4.03 1.45
C CYS A 45 -0.23 3.18 1.86
N PRO A 46 -0.90 3.50 2.99
CA PRO A 46 -2.07 2.74 3.43
C PRO A 46 -3.24 2.81 2.43
N ASN A 47 -3.26 3.82 1.56
CA ASN A 47 -4.37 4.07 0.63
C ASN A 47 -4.16 3.41 -0.73
N VAL A 48 -3.08 2.66 -0.95
CA VAL A 48 -2.74 2.09 -2.27
C VAL A 48 -3.86 1.23 -2.87
N GLY A 49 -4.61 0.51 -2.03
CA GLY A 49 -5.75 -0.29 -2.48
C GLY A 49 -6.90 0.54 -3.05
N GLU A 50 -7.19 1.69 -2.44
CA GLU A 50 -8.23 2.61 -2.91
C GLU A 50 -7.77 3.41 -4.12
N CYS A 51 -6.54 3.95 -4.08
CA CYS A 51 -5.98 4.73 -5.18
C CYS A 51 -5.87 3.92 -6.47
N TRP A 52 -5.48 2.64 -6.39
CA TRP A 52 -5.32 1.77 -7.57
C TRP A 52 -6.56 0.93 -7.88
N GLY A 53 -7.37 0.60 -6.87
CA GLY A 53 -8.64 -0.09 -7.05
C GLY A 53 -9.72 0.79 -7.68
N GLY A 54 -9.57 2.11 -7.52
CA GLY A 54 -10.37 3.16 -8.14
C GLY A 54 -11.82 3.16 -7.71
N LEU A 55 -12.23 4.22 -7.01
CA LEU A 55 -13.62 4.65 -6.98
C LEU A 55 -13.82 5.70 -8.08
N LEU A 56 -13.93 5.17 -9.30
CA LEU A 56 -14.83 5.51 -10.41
C LEU A 56 -14.89 4.28 -11.30
#